data_AF-N9N5K2-F1
#
_entry.id   AF-N9N5K2-F1
#
_cell.length_a   1.000
_cell.length_b   1.000
_cell.length_c   1.000
_cell.angle_alpha   90.00
_cell.angle_beta   90.00
_cell.angle_gamma   90.00
#
_symmetry.space_group_name_H-M   'P 1'
#
loop_
_entity.id
_entity.type
_entity.pdbx_description
1 polymer ?
#
loop_
_entity_poly.entity_id
_entity_poly.type
_entity_poly.pdbx_seq_one_letter_code
_entity_poly.pdbx_strand_id
1 'polypeptide(L)' 'MTPNGAGFIESDGTYWKCEKNIWWHWNESFQRWCQYVGIVNQNFLDVRMPLMVGEA' A
#
# COMPACT_ATOMS: atom_id res chain seq x y z
N MET A 1 4.13 10.99 7.72
CA MET A 1 2.71 11.41 7.57
C MET A 1 2.03 10.34 6.74
N THR A 2 1.05 9.62 7.28
CA THR A 2 0.40 8.50 6.57
C THR A 2 -0.42 9.06 5.40
N PRO A 3 -0.20 8.59 4.15
CA PRO A 3 -0.97 9.07 3.01
C PRO A 3 -2.44 8.64 3.13
N ASN A 4 -3.35 9.55 2.77
CA ASN A 4 -4.78 9.31 2.89
C ASN A 4 -5.20 8.12 2.00
N GLY A 5 -5.89 7.16 2.60
CA GLY A 5 -6.32 5.92 1.93
C GLY A 5 -5.30 4.78 1.95
N ALA A 6 -4.19 4.90 2.68
CA ALA A 6 -3.27 3.79 2.90
C ALA A 6 -3.96 2.71 3.77
N GLY A 7 -4.06 1.49 3.24
CA GLY A 7 -4.60 0.33 3.95
C GLY A 7 -3.52 -0.65 4.42
N PHE A 8 -2.34 -0.57 3.81
CA PHE A 8 -1.23 -1.48 4.08
C PHE A 8 0.10 -0.73 4.11
N ILE A 9 1.07 -1.29 4.81
CA ILE A 9 2.45 -0.80 4.86
C ILE A 9 3.41 -1.97 4.70
N GLU A 10 4.47 -1.78 3.93
CA GLU A 10 5.59 -2.72 3.87
C GLU A 10 6.64 -2.37 4.93
N SER A 11 7.48 -3.35 5.32
CA SER A 11 8.53 -3.16 6.33
C SER A 11 9.52 -2.04 6.03
N ASP A 12 9.66 -1.68 4.75
CA ASP A 12 10.50 -0.57 4.27
C ASP A 12 9.87 0.82 4.53
N GLY A 13 8.61 0.88 4.95
CA GLY A 13 7.84 2.12 5.13
C GLY A 13 7.03 2.54 3.90
N THR A 14 7.10 1.78 2.81
CA THR A 14 6.27 2.01 1.62
C THR A 14 4.79 1.76 1.96
N TYR A 15 3.94 2.77 1.73
CA TYR A 15 2.50 2.66 1.92
C TYR A 15 1.80 2.08 0.70
N TRP A 16 0.75 1.29 0.93
CA TRP A 16 0.00 0.61 -0.10
C TRP A 16 -1.50 0.75 0.11
N LYS A 17 -2.23 0.70 -1.00
CA LYS A 17 -3.68 0.57 -1.02
C LYS A 17 -4.11 -0.37 -2.13
N CYS A 18 -5.22 -1.08 -1.91
CA CYS A 18 -5.87 -1.90 -2.93
C CYS A 18 -7.23 -1.28 -3.24
N GLU A 19 -7.42 -0.85 -4.48
CA GLU A 19 -8.65 -0.20 -4.93
C GLU A 19 -9.12 -0.89 -6.21
N LYS A 20 -10.33 -1.46 -6.21
CA LYS A 20 -10.91 -2.17 -7.37
C LYS A 20 -10.00 -3.30 -7.93
N ASN A 21 -9.38 -4.09 -7.04
CA ASN A 21 -8.38 -5.13 -7.37
C ASN A 21 -7.07 -4.60 -7.99
N ILE A 22 -6.86 -3.29 -7.97
CA ILE A 22 -5.62 -2.66 -8.43
C ILE A 22 -4.82 -2.24 -7.21
N TRP A 23 -3.57 -2.69 -7.15
CA TRP A 23 -2.64 -2.26 -6.11
C TRP A 23 -1.98 -0.94 -6.49
N TRP A 24 -1.86 -0.06 -5.50
CA TRP A 24 -1.17 1.22 -5.62
C TRP A 24 -0.16 1.33 -4.50
N HIS A 25 1.01 1.88 -4.81
CA HIS A 25 2.05 2.19 -3.85
C HIS A 25 2.26 3.69 -3.76
N TRP A 26 2.57 4.18 -2.57
CA TRP A 26 2.88 5.58 -2.36
C TRP A 26 4.31 5.86 -2.79
N ASN A 27 4.47 6.84 -3.68
CA ASN A 27 5.78 7.33 -4.06
C ASN A 27 6.09 8.59 -3.24
N GLU A 28 7.07 8.51 -2.34
CA GLU A 28 7.45 9.64 -1.49
C GLU A 28 8.10 10.79 -2.27
N SER A 29 8.82 10.50 -3.36
CA SER A 29 9.46 11.54 -4.18
C SER A 29 8.45 12.40 -4.93
N PHE A 30 7.39 11.79 -5.44
CA PHE A 30 6.33 12.49 -6.17
C PHE A 30 5.11 12.83 -5.29
N GLN A 31 5.10 12.37 -4.04
CA GLN A 31 3.98 12.45 -3.10
C GLN A 31 2.65 12.04 -3.76
N ARG A 32 2.66 10.92 -4.48
CA ARG A 32 1.53 10.44 -5.30
C ARG A 32 1.40 8.93 -5.25
N TRP A 33 0.17 8.45 -5.48
CA TRP A 33 -0.11 7.03 -5.67
C TRP A 33 0.30 6.61 -7.08
N CYS A 34 1.18 5.61 -7.17
CA CYS A 34 1.58 4.97 -8.41
C CYS A 34 0.94 3.59 -8.51
N GLN A 35 0.40 3.26 -9.68
CA GLN A 35 -0.21 1.96 -9.92
C GLN A 35 0.89 0.90 -9.96
N TYR A 36 0.70 -0.17 -9.18
CA TYR A 36 1.55 -1.34 -9.27
C TYR A 36 1.04 -2.24 -10.40
N VAL A 37 1.90 -2.47 -11.40
CA VAL A 37 1.62 -3.28 -12.59
C VAL A 37 2.32 -4.64 -12.56
N GLY A 38 2.95 -4.99 -11.44
CA GLY A 38 3.63 -6.27 -11.26
C GLY A 38 2.68 -7.42 -10.89
N ILE A 39 3.24 -8.63 -10.80
CA ILE A 39 2.48 -9.82 -10.44
C ILE A 39 2.13 -9.76 -8.94
N VAL A 40 0.85 -9.95 -8.63
CA VAL A 40 0.32 -10.04 -7.26
C VAL A 40 0.33 -11.52 -6.85
N ASN A 41 1.39 -11.95 -6.17
CA ASN A 41 1.53 -13.33 -5.65
C ASN A 41 1.32 -13.37 -4.12
N GLN A 42 1.23 -14.58 -3.55
CA GLN A 42 1.10 -14.75 -2.10
C GLN A 42 2.22 -14.05 -1.31
N ASN A 43 3.47 -14.09 -1.80
CA ASN A 43 4.59 -13.38 -1.18
C ASN A 43 4.41 -11.85 -1.19
N PHE A 44 3.79 -11.31 -2.24
CA PHE A 44 3.45 -9.89 -2.30
C PHE A 44 2.39 -9.56 -1.24
N LEU A 45 1.36 -10.39 -1.09
CA LEU A 45 0.34 -10.15 -0.07
C LEU A 45 0.88 -10.30 1.36
N ASP A 46 1.80 -11.25 1.58
CA ASP A 46 2.34 -11.60 2.90
C ASP A 46 3.19 -10.47 3.52
N VAL A 47 3.99 -9.77 2.71
CA VAL A 47 4.86 -8.68 3.18
C VAL A 47 4.09 -7.36 3.46
N ARG A 48 2.81 -7.28 3.09
CA ARG A 48 1.96 -6.11 3.28
C ARG A 48 1.23 -6.23 4.62
N MET A 49 1.75 -5.54 5.61
CA MET A 49 1.12 -5.48 6.93
C MET A 49 -0.10 -4.56 6.83
N PRO A 50 -1.29 -5.01 7.27
CA PRO A 50 -2.44 -4.12 7.32
C PRO A 50 -2.13 -2.98 8.27
N LEU A 51 -2.31 -1.75 7.80
CA LEU A 51 -2.37 -0.61 8.70
C LEU A 51 -3.63 -0.81 9.51
N MET A 52 -3.48 -1.07 10.81
CA MET A 52 -4.62 -1.06 11.73
C MET A 52 -5.21 0.34 11.69
N VAL A 53 -6.15 0.58 10.77
CA VAL A 53 -7.09 1.68 10.85
C VAL A 53 -7.86 1.38 12.11
N GLY A 54 -7.55 2.12 13.18
CA GLY A 54 -8.35 2.07 14.39
C GLY A 54 -9.80 2.27 14.00
N GLU A 55 -10.61 1.26 14.25
CA GLU A 55 -12.05 1.44 14.32
C GLU A 55 -12.30 2.48 15.42
N ALA A 56 -12.90 3.61 15.03
CA ALA A 56 -13.38 4.64 15.95
C ALA A 56 -14.83 4.36 16.33
#